data_AF-A0A1G5DFW0-F1
#
_entry.id   AF-A0A1G5DFW0-F1
#
_cell.length_a   1.000
_cell.length_b   1.000
_cell.length_c   1.000
_cell.angle_alpha   90.00
_cell.angle_beta   90.00
_cell.angle_gamma   90.00
#
_symmetry.space_group_name_H-M   'P 1'
#
loop_
_entity.id
_entity.type
_entity.pdbx_description
1 polymer ?
#
loop_
_entity_poly.entity_id
_entity_poly.type
_entity_poly.pdbx_seq_one_letter_code
_entity_poly.pdbx_strand_id
1 'polypeptide(L)' 'MKQSKNADELDPQSTARASVSLSQGLHAELERMACDRTVSLACVIRDAAEKYVANQWPLLAHFK' A
#
# COMPACT_ATOMS: atom_id res chain seq x y z
N MET A 1 -8.04 26.31 -26.17
CA MET A 1 -6.92 25.96 -25.27
C MET A 1 -7.45 25.08 -24.14
N LYS A 2 -7.05 23.81 -24.09
CA LYS A 2 -7.32 22.93 -22.93
C LYS A 2 -5.94 22.55 -22.39
N GLN A 3 -5.52 23.23 -21.33
CA GLN A 3 -4.26 22.91 -20.66
C GLN A 3 -4.43 21.61 -19.88
N SER A 4 -3.74 20.58 -20.36
CA SER A 4 -3.32 19.43 -19.58
C SER A 4 -2.41 19.93 -18.45
N LYS A 5 -2.75 19.60 -17.21
CA LYS A 5 -2.07 19.99 -15.98
C LYS A 5 -2.33 18.84 -14.99
N ASN A 6 -1.39 18.12 -14.40
CA ASN A 6 0.06 18.11 -14.44
C ASN A 6 0.51 16.70 -14.07
N ALA A 7 1.68 16.32 -14.56
CA ALA A 7 2.45 15.20 -14.05
C ALA A 7 2.92 15.51 -12.61
N ASP A 8 2.80 14.51 -11.74
CA ASP A 8 3.79 14.14 -10.73
C ASP A 8 4.36 15.29 -9.89
N GLU A 9 3.50 15.99 -9.15
CA GLU A 9 3.92 16.56 -7.87
C GLU A 9 3.43 15.59 -6.79
N LEU A 10 4.34 14.77 -6.30
CA LEU A 10 4.12 13.84 -5.20
C LEU A 10 4.01 14.66 -3.90
N ASP A 11 2.90 15.38 -3.78
CA ASP A 11 2.55 16.11 -2.58
C ASP A 11 2.44 15.10 -1.44
N PRO A 12 3.13 15.30 -0.30
CA PRO A 12 3.11 14.34 0.82
C PRO A 12 1.72 14.20 1.47
N GLN A 13 0.71 14.96 1.02
CA GLN A 13 -0.69 14.84 1.40
C GLN A 13 -1.54 14.06 0.37
N SER A 14 -0.99 13.67 -0.79
CA SER A 14 -1.69 12.89 -1.82
C SER A 14 -1.82 11.42 -1.39
N THR A 15 -2.72 11.16 -0.45
CA THR A 15 -3.08 9.78 -0.06
C THR A 15 -4.03 9.19 -1.09
N ALA A 16 -3.56 8.20 -1.85
CA ALA A 16 -4.43 7.41 -2.72
C ALA A 16 -5.21 6.37 -1.89
N ARG A 17 -6.54 6.46 -1.90
CA ARG A 17 -7.41 5.46 -1.27
C ARG A 17 -7.77 4.38 -2.29
N ALA A 18 -7.36 3.15 -2.03
CA ALA A 18 -7.80 1.97 -2.76
C ALA A 18 -8.69 1.11 -1.87
N SER A 19 -9.77 0.56 -2.44
CA SER A 19 -10.63 -0.43 -1.79
C SER A 19 -10.41 -1.76 -2.48
N VAL A 20 -10.05 -2.78 -1.72
CA VAL A 20 -9.82 -4.14 -2.23
C VAL A 20 -10.53 -5.15 -1.34
N SER A 21 -11.01 -6.24 -1.93
CA SER A 21 -11.56 -7.37 -1.18
C SER A 21 -10.43 -8.34 -0.85
N LEU A 22 -10.32 -8.70 0.43
CA LEU A 22 -9.36 -9.69 0.91
C LEU A 22 -10.07 -11.04 1.09
N SER A 23 -9.37 -12.14 0.85
CA SER A 23 -9.86 -13.48 1.19
C SER A 23 -10.07 -13.60 2.70
N GLN A 24 -11.09 -14.33 3.12
CA GLN A 24 -11.48 -14.43 4.54
C GLN A 24 -10.33 -14.91 5.45
N GLY A 25 -9.53 -15.89 4.99
CA GLY A 25 -8.36 -16.37 5.73
C GLY A 25 -7.28 -15.30 5.90
N LEU A 26 -7.00 -14.54 4.84
CA LEU A 26 -6.01 -13.47 4.86
C LEU A 26 -6.44 -12.31 5.78
N HIS A 27 -7.71 -11.92 5.71
CA HIS A 27 -8.26 -10.87 6.58
C HIS A 27 -8.14 -11.25 8.06
N ALA A 28 -8.52 -12.49 8.41
CA ALA A 28 -8.44 -12.98 9.79
C ALA A 28 -7.00 -13.03 10.31
N GLU A 29 -6.04 -13.41 9.47
CA GLU A 29 -4.62 -13.42 9.84
C GLU A 29 -4.08 -12.01 10.07
N LEU A 30 -4.43 -11.07 9.18
CA LEU A 30 -4.06 -9.66 9.33
C LEU A 30 -4.70 -9.03 10.57
N GLU A 31 -5.94 -9.36 10.90
CA GLU A 31 -6.59 -8.93 12.15
C GLU A 31 -5.88 -9.47 13.38
N ARG A 32 -5.46 -10.74 13.38
CA ARG A 32 -4.69 -11.31 14.50
C ARG A 32 -3.37 -10.58 14.70
N MET A 33 -2.66 -10.27 13.61
CA MET A 33 -1.42 -9.48 13.68
C MET A 33 -1.65 -8.04 14.16
N ALA A 34 -2.78 -7.44 13.77
CA ALA A 34 -3.20 -6.12 14.21
C ALA A 34 -3.47 -6.10 15.73
N CYS A 35 -4.21 -7.09 16.24
CA CYS A 35 -4.48 -7.26 17.67
C CYS A 35 -3.20 -7.49 18.48
N ASP A 36 -2.31 -8.36 18.01
CA ASP A 36 -1.05 -8.70 18.70
C ASP A 36 -0.15 -7.46 18.87
N ARG A 37 -0.07 -6.61 17.83
CA ARG A 37 0.73 -5.38 17.85
C ARG A 37 -0.01 -4.15 18.37
N THR A 38 -1.28 -4.28 18.78
CA THR A 38 -2.14 -3.14 19.20
C THR A 38 -2.19 -2.02 18.13
N VAL A 39 -2.22 -2.41 16.86
CA VAL A 39 -2.32 -1.48 15.73
C VAL A 39 -3.59 -1.77 14.95
N SER A 40 -4.07 -0.79 14.18
CA SER A 40 -5.20 -1.00 13.29
C SER A 40 -4.83 -1.88 12.10
N LEU A 41 -5.80 -2.65 11.58
CA LEU A 41 -5.64 -3.47 10.38
C LEU A 41 -5.06 -2.69 9.19
N ALA A 42 -5.50 -1.46 8.97
CA ALA A 42 -4.99 -0.59 7.92
C ALA A 42 -3.48 -0.29 8.07
N CYS A 43 -2.97 -0.24 9.31
CA CYS A 43 -1.55 -0.04 9.58
C CYS A 43 -0.74 -1.28 9.19
N VAL A 44 -1.25 -2.48 9.49
CA VAL A 44 -0.66 -3.76 9.06
C VAL A 44 -0.63 -3.88 7.54
N ILE A 45 -1.74 -3.54 6.88
CA ILE A 45 -1.84 -3.57 5.41
C ILE A 45 -0.82 -2.62 4.77
N ARG A 46 -0.67 -1.41 5.30
CA ARG A 46 0.30 -0.43 4.81
C ARG A 46 1.74 -0.95 4.97
N ASP A 47 2.13 -1.40 6.16
CA ASP A 47 3.47 -1.94 6.40
C ASP A 47 3.78 -3.16 5.51
N ALA A 48 2.81 -4.06 5.35
CA ALA A 48 2.95 -5.21 4.46
C ALA A 48 3.12 -4.79 2.98
N ALA A 49 2.41 -3.75 2.54
CA ALA A 49 2.54 -3.21 1.19
C ALA A 49 3.91 -2.54 0.98
N GLU A 50 4.38 -1.73 1.92
CA GLU A 50 5.70 -1.09 1.87
C GLU A 50 6.82 -2.14 1.81
N LYS A 51 6.73 -3.18 2.65
CA LYS A 51 7.67 -4.32 2.63
C LYS A 51 7.59 -5.11 1.34
N TYR A 52 6.40 -5.33 0.80
CA TYR A 52 6.24 -6.02 -0.48
C TYR A 52 6.95 -5.24 -1.60
N VAL A 53 6.72 -3.93 -1.71
CA VAL A 53 7.39 -3.11 -2.72
C VAL A 53 8.91 -3.12 -2.53
N ALA A 54 9.41 -2.99 -1.30
CA ALA A 54 10.84 -3.04 -0.99
C ALA A 54 11.47 -4.39 -1.37
N ASN A 55 10.78 -5.50 -1.10
CA ASN A 55 11.22 -6.85 -1.46
C ASN A 55 11.21 -7.07 -2.99
N GLN A 56 10.30 -6.41 -3.70
CA GLN A 56 10.20 -6.50 -5.16
C GLN A 56 11.16 -5.54 -5.88
N TRP A 57 11.80 -4.58 -5.19
CA TRP A 57 12.65 -3.57 -5.80
C TRP A 57 13.88 -4.08 -6.58
N PRO A 58 14.56 -5.21 -6.27
CA PRO A 58 15.55 -5.76 -7.19
C PRO A 58 14.94 -6.29 -8.50
N LEU A 59 13.67 -6.67 -8.51
CA LEU A 59 12.95 -7.17 -9.70
C LEU A 59 12.34 -6.03 -10.53
N LEU A 60 11.91 -4.95 -9.86
CA LEU A 60 11.32 -3.77 -10.51
C LEU A 60 12.38 -2.83 -11.10
N ALA A 61 13.59 -2.79 -10.54
CA ALA A 61 14.70 -1.99 -11.09
C ALA A 61 15.19 -2.49 -12.46
N HIS A 62 14.92 -3.75 -12.82
CA HIS A 62 15.24 -4.30 -14.13
C HIS A 62 14.19 -3.94 -15.21
N PHE A 63 12.99 -3.50 -14.81
CA PHE A 63 11.98 -3.00 -15.73
C PHE A 63 12.28 -1.53 -16.08
N LYS A 64 13.26 -1.32 -16.96
CA LYS A 64 13.56 -0.05 -17.61
C LYS A 64 13.49 -0.17 -19.12
#